data_AF-A0A735W0J2-F1
#
_entry.id   AF-A0A735W0J2-F1
#
_cell.length_a   1.000
_cell.length_b   1.000
_cell.length_c   1.000
_cell.angle_alpha   90.00
_cell.angle_beta   90.00
_cell.angle_gamma   90.00
#
_symmetry.space_group_name_H-M   'P 1'
#
loop_
_entity.id
_entity.type
_entity.pdbx_description
1 polymer ?
#
loop_
_entity_poly.entity_id
_entity_poly.type
_entity_poly.pdbx_seq_one_letter_code
_entity_poly.pdbx_strand_id
1 'polypeptide(L)'
;MTFKELYELQCKVFEPATADFSMSELKSLLNELLDSFPHVDDGKGNRMPYKPSQDESVMWFKCYDHIITLISLKRDESKNNRTFWISIVAILVSLASALAQLYPLAK
;
A
#
# COMPACT_ATOMS: atom_id res chain seq x y z
N MET A 1 -0.30 -15.12 -19.45
CA MET A 1 -1.48 -14.30 -19.12
C MET A 1 -2.16 -13.91 -20.42
N THR A 2 -3.47 -14.13 -20.53
CA THR A 2 -4.26 -13.70 -21.69
C THR A 2 -4.60 -12.22 -21.57
N PHE A 3 -4.93 -11.56 -22.69
CA PHE A 3 -5.39 -10.16 -22.68
C PHE A 3 -6.61 -9.96 -21.76
N LYS A 4 -7.52 -10.94 -21.73
CA LYS A 4 -8.71 -10.92 -20.87
C LYS A 4 -8.33 -10.95 -19.38
N GLU A 5 -7.39 -11.82 -18.99
CA GLU A 5 -6.89 -11.89 -17.61
C GLU A 5 -6.22 -10.58 -17.17
N LEU A 6 -5.44 -9.95 -18.05
CA LEU A 6 -4.82 -8.65 -17.77
C LEU A 6 -5.90 -7.55 -17.59
N TYR A 7 -6.91 -7.54 -18.44
CA TYR A 7 -8.00 -6.58 -18.36
C TYR A 7 -8.83 -6.74 -17.08
N GLU A 8 -9.18 -7.98 -16.70
CA GLU A 8 -9.89 -8.27 -15.45
C GLU A 8 -9.06 -7.86 -14.22
N LEU A 9 -7.74 -8.11 -14.25
CA LEU A 9 -6.83 -7.65 -13.20
C LEU A 9 -6.83 -6.12 -13.08
N GLN A 10 -6.73 -5.41 -14.21
CA GLN A 10 -6.77 -3.94 -14.23
C GLN A 10 -8.11 -3.41 -13.70
N CYS A 11 -9.24 -4.03 -14.05
CA CYS A 11 -10.54 -3.67 -13.49
C CYS A 11 -10.57 -3.85 -11.97
N LYS A 12 -10.13 -5.01 -11.47
CA LYS A 12 -10.05 -5.33 -10.04
C LYS A 12 -9.24 -4.28 -9.28
N VAL A 13 -8.12 -3.81 -9.81
CA VAL A 13 -7.28 -2.80 -9.16
C VAL A 13 -8.05 -1.51 -8.84
N PHE A 14 -8.98 -1.11 -9.70
CA PHE A 14 -9.77 0.12 -9.51
C PHE A 14 -11.15 -0.13 -8.87
N GLU A 15 -11.47 -1.36 -8.47
CA GLU A 15 -12.70 -1.62 -7.72
C GLU A 15 -12.66 -0.94 -6.35
N PRO A 16 -13.79 -0.39 -5.86
CA PRO A 16 -13.84 0.22 -4.54
C PRO A 16 -13.40 -0.71 -3.42
N ALA A 17 -13.70 -2.01 -3.54
CA ALA A 17 -13.31 -3.03 -2.57
C ALA A 17 -11.78 -3.17 -2.41
N THR A 18 -11.00 -2.79 -3.42
CA THR A 18 -9.53 -2.84 -3.38
C THR A 18 -8.95 -1.83 -2.39
N ALA A 19 -9.65 -0.73 -2.11
CA ALA A 19 -9.25 0.20 -1.06
C ALA A 19 -9.30 -0.44 0.34
N ASP A 20 -10.20 -1.40 0.55
CA ASP A 20 -10.39 -2.08 1.82
C ASP A 20 -9.40 -3.23 2.05
N PHE A 21 -8.69 -3.67 1.01
CA PHE A 21 -7.75 -4.79 1.08
C PHE A 21 -6.71 -4.62 2.18
N SER A 22 -6.40 -5.71 2.86
CA SER A 22 -5.29 -5.78 3.81
C SER A 22 -3.94 -5.53 3.12
N MET A 23 -2.92 -5.20 3.92
CA MET A 23 -1.56 -5.01 3.40
C MET A 23 -1.01 -6.26 2.69
N SER A 24 -1.40 -7.47 3.11
CA SER A 24 -1.03 -8.72 2.44
C SER A 24 -1.73 -8.86 1.08
N GLU A 25 -3.01 -8.52 1.00
CA GLU A 25 -3.78 -8.59 -0.25
C GLU A 25 -3.28 -7.58 -1.28
N LEU A 26 -2.99 -6.34 -0.86
CA LEU A 26 -2.39 -5.33 -1.73
C LEU A 26 -1.02 -5.75 -2.26
N LYS A 27 -0.20 -6.43 -1.45
CA LYS A 27 1.09 -6.98 -1.90
C LYS A 27 0.91 -8.15 -2.87
N SER A 28 -0.07 -9.02 -2.64
CA SER A 28 -0.39 -10.11 -3.58
C SER A 28 -0.82 -9.53 -4.92
N LEU A 29 -1.72 -8.55 -4.90
CA LEU A 29 -2.20 -7.87 -6.11
C LEU A 29 -1.07 -7.15 -6.86
N LEU A 30 -0.14 -6.53 -6.13
CA LEU A 30 1.06 -5.94 -6.72
C LEU A 30 1.93 -7.00 -7.42
N ASN A 31 2.14 -8.16 -6.80
CA ASN A 31 2.92 -9.23 -7.39
C ASN A 31 2.23 -9.79 -8.65
N GLU A 32 0.92 -10.01 -8.61
CA GLU A 32 0.12 -10.42 -9.77
C GLU A 32 0.26 -9.41 -10.93
N LEU A 33 0.25 -8.10 -10.63
CA LEU A 33 0.46 -7.05 -11.62
C LEU A 33 1.91 -7.00 -12.15
N LEU A 34 2.91 -7.26 -11.32
CA LEU A 34 4.31 -7.33 -11.74
C LEU A 34 4.57 -8.54 -12.66
N ASP A 35 3.95 -9.67 -12.38
CA ASP A 35 4.03 -10.85 -13.23
C ASP A 35 3.33 -10.62 -14.59
N SER A 36 2.39 -9.70 -14.63
CA SER A 36 1.71 -9.25 -15.84
C SER A 36 2.43 -8.11 -16.58
N PHE A 37 3.70 -7.83 -16.28
CA PHE A 37 4.42 -6.71 -16.88
C PHE A 37 4.40 -6.81 -18.42
N PRO A 38 3.88 -5.78 -19.11
CA PRO A 38 3.76 -5.81 -20.56
C PRO A 38 5.17 -5.75 -21.16
N HIS A 39 5.52 -6.78 -21.93
CA HIS A 39 6.78 -6.87 -22.67
C HIS A 39 6.52 -7.20 -24.14
N VAL A 40 7.31 -6.60 -25.02
CA VAL A 40 7.40 -6.97 -26.43
C VAL A 40 8.63 -7.84 -26.64
N ASP A 41 8.60 -8.71 -27.64
CA ASP A 41 9.79 -9.48 -28.06
C ASP A 41 10.65 -8.61 -29.00
N ASP A 42 11.97 -8.58 -28.79
CA ASP A 42 12.92 -7.86 -29.64
C ASP A 42 13.17 -8.55 -31.00
N GLY A 43 12.46 -9.66 -31.29
CA GLY A 43 12.64 -10.49 -32.47
C GLY A 43 13.83 -11.45 -32.35
N LYS A 44 14.56 -11.41 -31.24
CA LYS A 44 15.63 -12.34 -30.85
C LYS A 44 15.25 -13.16 -29.62
N GLY A 45 14.00 -13.09 -29.16
CA GLY A 45 13.52 -13.77 -27.97
C GLY A 45 13.80 -13.04 -26.66
N ASN A 46 14.34 -11.81 -26.69
CA ASN A 46 14.55 -11.03 -25.47
C ASN A 46 13.35 -10.14 -25.18
N ARG A 47 13.00 -10.05 -23.89
CA ARG A 47 11.94 -9.15 -23.42
C ARG A 47 12.40 -7.70 -23.51
N MET A 48 11.64 -6.88 -24.21
CA MET A 48 11.77 -5.43 -24.23
C MET A 48 10.54 -4.78 -23.57
N PRO A 49 10.72 -3.68 -22.82
CA PRO A 49 9.58 -2.93 -22.31
C PRO A 49 8.76 -2.35 -23.47
N TYR A 50 7.46 -2.23 -23.27
CA TYR A 50 6.59 -1.53 -24.22
C TYR A 50 7.05 -0.09 -24.43
N LYS A 51 6.82 0.45 -25.64
CA LYS A 51 7.06 1.87 -25.90
C LYS A 51 6.13 2.70 -24.98
N PRO A 52 6.61 3.82 -24.40
CA PRO A 52 5.85 4.65 -23.43
C PRO A 52 4.51 5.20 -23.93
N SER A 53 4.21 5.05 -25.22
CA SER A 53 3.03 5.60 -25.90
C SER A 53 1.96 4.55 -26.21
N GLN A 54 2.07 3.33 -25.70
CA GLN A 54 1.04 2.30 -25.88
C GLN A 54 0.06 2.29 -24.71
N ASP A 55 -1.24 2.30 -25.01
CA ASP A 55 -2.33 2.38 -24.02
C ASP A 55 -2.23 1.32 -22.92
N GLU A 56 -1.82 0.10 -23.28
CA GLU A 56 -1.61 -1.01 -22.34
C GLU A 56 -0.52 -0.71 -21.30
N SER A 57 0.60 -0.12 -21.74
CA SER A 57 1.68 0.28 -20.84
C SER A 57 1.27 1.41 -19.90
N VAL A 58 0.52 2.39 -20.43
CA VAL A 58 -0.03 3.50 -19.64
C VAL A 58 -0.99 2.99 -18.58
N MET A 59 -1.90 2.07 -18.95
CA MET A 59 -2.87 1.50 -18.02
C MET A 59 -2.18 0.64 -16.94
N TRP A 60 -1.17 -0.13 -17.31
CA TRP A 60 -0.36 -0.88 -16.36
C TRP A 60 0.31 0.04 -15.33
N PHE A 61 0.93 1.14 -15.77
CA PHE A 61 1.54 2.12 -14.85
C PHE A 61 0.52 2.79 -13.92
N LYS A 62 -0.69 3.09 -14.41
CA LYS A 62 -1.78 3.60 -13.56
C LYS A 62 -2.19 2.59 -12.49
N CYS A 63 -2.29 1.31 -12.86
CA CYS A 63 -2.59 0.25 -11.88
C CYS A 63 -1.48 0.14 -10.83
N TYR A 64 -0.23 0.16 -11.27
CA TYR A 64 0.94 0.10 -10.39
C TYR A 64 0.94 1.28 -9.40
N ASP A 65 0.78 2.50 -9.90
CA ASP A 65 0.77 3.70 -9.08
C ASP A 65 -0.40 3.70 -8.07
N HIS A 66 -1.57 3.23 -8.49
CA HIS A 66 -2.73 3.09 -7.61
C HIS A 66 -2.46 2.11 -6.46
N ILE A 67 -1.95 0.91 -6.74
CA ILE A 67 -1.65 -0.10 -5.71
C ILE A 67 -0.56 0.42 -4.75
N ILE A 68 0.50 1.05 -5.28
CA ILE A 68 1.56 1.64 -4.46
C ILE A 68 1.02 2.74 -3.54
N THR A 69 0.09 3.56 -4.05
CA THR A 69 -0.60 4.59 -3.27
C THR A 69 -1.45 3.98 -2.15
N LEU A 70 -2.19 2.90 -2.42
CA LEU A 70 -2.96 2.21 -1.37
C LEU A 70 -2.03 1.61 -0.29
N ILE A 71 -0.90 1.03 -0.70
CA ILE A 71 0.12 0.49 0.21
C ILE A 71 0.74 1.60 1.08
N SER A 72 1.02 2.76 0.52
CA SER A 72 1.59 3.88 1.27
C SER A 72 0.58 4.43 2.28
N LEU A 73 -0.67 4.62 1.88
CA LEU A 73 -1.77 5.04 2.76
C LEU A 73 -1.96 4.07 3.94
N LYS A 74 -2.04 2.76 3.69
CA LYS A 74 -2.15 1.75 4.76
C LYS A 74 -0.96 1.77 5.71
N ARG A 75 0.24 1.99 5.18
CA ARG A 75 1.46 2.08 5.99
C ARG A 75 1.42 3.31 6.89
N ASP A 76 0.97 4.44 6.38
CA ASP A 76 0.91 5.69 7.13
C ASP A 76 -0.24 5.68 8.14
N GLU A 77 -1.37 5.04 7.83
CA GLU A 77 -2.43 4.75 8.80
C GLU A 77 -1.91 3.92 9.97
N SER A 78 -1.17 2.84 9.70
CA SER A 78 -0.57 2.00 10.74
C SER A 78 0.42 2.77 11.62
N LYS A 79 1.27 3.61 11.01
CA LYS A 79 2.19 4.48 11.76
C LYS A 79 1.42 5.49 12.61
N ASN A 80 0.39 6.12 12.06
CA ASN A 80 -0.42 7.11 12.78
C ASN A 80 -1.13 6.49 13.98
N ASN A 81 -1.73 5.31 13.80
CA ASN A 81 -2.34 4.56 14.89
C ASN A 81 -1.30 4.22 15.99
N ARG A 82 -0.09 3.80 15.61
CA ARG A 82 0.99 3.55 16.57
C ARG A 82 1.38 4.82 17.33
N THR A 83 1.55 5.94 16.64
CA THR A 83 1.87 7.23 17.25
C THR A 83 0.77 7.67 18.21
N PHE A 84 -0.49 7.49 17.85
CA PHE A 84 -1.63 7.78 18.71
C PHE A 84 -1.59 6.98 20.01
N TRP A 85 -1.35 5.67 19.94
CA TRP A 85 -1.22 4.82 21.13
C TRP A 85 -0.03 5.21 22.01
N ILE A 86 1.12 5.56 21.41
CA ILE A 86 2.29 6.05 22.16
C ILE A 86 1.94 7.33 22.92
N SER A 87 1.23 8.26 22.29
CA SER A 87 0.77 9.50 22.93
C SER A 87 -0.16 9.24 24.11
N ILE A 88 -1.09 8.28 23.99
CA ILE A 88 -1.95 7.88 25.12
C ILE A 88 -1.11 7.36 26.30
N VAL A 89 -0.15 6.48 26.02
CA VAL A 89 0.73 5.92 27.07
C VAL A 89 1.56 7.03 27.73
N ALA A 90 2.10 7.97 26.96
CA ALA A 90 2.86 9.09 27.49
C ALA A 90 2.03 9.98 28.44
N ILE A 91 0.76 10.23 28.11
CA ILE A 91 -0.17 10.97 28.98
C ILE A 91 -0.40 10.22 30.28
N LEU A 92 -0.65 8.90 30.23
CA LEU A 92 -0.86 8.08 31.43
C LEU A 92 0.35 8.07 32.35
N VAL A 93 1.56 7.92 31.80
CA VAL A 93 2.81 7.96 32.57
C VAL A 93 3.02 9.34 33.21
N SER A 94 2.72 10.41 32.49
CA SER A 94 2.82 11.78 33.01
C SER A 94 1.86 12.00 34.17
N LEU A 95 0.62 11.51 34.05
CA LEU A 95 -0.39 11.61 35.10
C LEU A 95 0.00 10.81 36.35
N ALA A 96 0.46 9.57 36.17
CA ALA A 96 0.93 8.72 37.27
C ALA A 96 2.13 9.35 38.00
N SER A 97 3.07 9.93 37.25
CA SER A 97 4.23 10.63 37.81
C SER A 97 3.81 11.86 38.62
N ALA A 98 2.87 12.65 38.13
CA ALA A 98 2.33 13.81 38.85
C ALA A 98 1.62 13.41 40.15
N LEU A 99 0.79 12.36 40.12
CA LEU A 99 0.13 11.83 41.32
C LEU A 99 1.14 11.29 42.34
N ALA A 100 2.18 10.60 41.88
CA ALA A 100 3.25 10.10 42.75
C ALA A 100 4.04 11.24 43.42
N GLN A 101 4.25 12.35 42.72
CA GLN A 101 4.93 13.54 43.27
C GLN A 101 4.06 14.33 44.27
N LEU A 102 2.74 14.35 44.09
CA LEU A 102 1.81 15.01 45.01
C LEU A 102 1.55 14.22 46.30
N TYR A 103 1.65 12.89 46.25
CA TYR A 103 1.42 12.01 47.38
C TYR A 103 2.27 12.32 48.64
N PRO A 104 3.59 12.59 48.57
CA PRO A 104 4.39 12.96 49.73
C PRO A 104 4.17 14.41 50.24
N LEU A 105 3.55 15.30 49.47
CA LEU A 105 3.27 16.69 49.87
C LEU A 105 1.94 16.83 50.66
N ALA A 106 1.07 15.82 50.58
CA ALA A 106 -0.23 15.80 51.24
C ALA A 106 -0.22 15.09 52.61
N LYS A 107 0.95 14.65 53.09
CA LYS A 107 1.15 13.91 54.35
C LYS A 107 2.07 14.67 55.29
#